data_AF-A0A661SD99-F1
#
_entry.id   AF-A0A661SD99-F1
#
_cell.length_a   1.000
_cell.length_b   1.000
_cell.length_c   1.000
_cell.angle_alpha   90.00
_cell.angle_beta   90.00
_cell.angle_gamma   90.00
#
_symmetry.space_group_name_H-M   'P 1'
#
loop_
_entity.id
_entity.type
_entity.pdbx_description
1 polymer ?
#
loop_
_entity_poly.entity_id
_entity_poly.type
_entity_poly.pdbx_seq_one_letter_code
_entity_poly.pdbx_strand_id
1 'polypeptide(L)'
;MAHLEDLKEGALIKGIRPDGPVTIVNVKWHGDSVVELTYKDSSGRPGNELLFRDREPTIEVIEPGQSWSFDADAGMLRLVSEAYRIRMAYLFDPLLAVHTSLIDPLPHQITAVYEEMIPRQPLRYLLADDPGAGKTIMAGLLIKELMVPGKPLATFVCPGHPLLDATTDIILERYRNLLRQGAVFLNESDPSEDVRALFYIEHSVADARTDKRGERRVVSRQIQFVEIDEQGDSRNAGYAPYLDYRPFTEEERSLITPSLQQKWLHNDLESRATDYAITHLVPKHFKEVKDRKEELITKTIAAVKERLTKEIAYWDHRAEELKAQELAGKINARINSAKARVRADELQARLQNRLEELEKEKQLSPLPPVVMGGALVVPGGLLARLRGKRNDVPDLFARETKRVEQMAMQAVMELEKSLDYIPRDVSRDNCGYDIESTIPACGKLRFIEVKGRLQGAKTVTVTKNEILTALNKPDDFILAIVLVPPSDEGPGADPWQMGDPGLKYGTTLDGCRVYYIHRPFTKEPDFAVTSVNYEIRELLKIGQRGK
;
A
#
# COMPACT_ATOMS: atom_id res chain seq x y z
N MET A 1 24.27 31.40 -17.13
CA MET A 1 25.26 30.35 -17.48
C MET A 1 25.26 29.38 -16.34
N ALA A 2 25.06 28.10 -16.63
CA ALA A 2 25.03 27.04 -15.63
C ALA A 2 26.31 26.21 -15.73
N HIS A 3 26.79 25.72 -14.60
CA HIS A 3 27.89 24.76 -14.55
C HIS A 3 27.37 23.33 -14.69
N LEU A 4 28.23 22.36 -15.03
CA LEU A 4 27.80 20.95 -15.13
C LEU A 4 27.26 20.42 -13.78
N GLU A 5 27.73 20.99 -12.67
CA GLU A 5 27.29 20.70 -11.31
C GLU A 5 25.85 21.17 -11.01
N ASP A 6 25.32 22.11 -11.80
CA ASP A 6 23.94 22.60 -11.68
C ASP A 6 22.94 21.69 -12.42
N LEU A 7 23.44 20.77 -13.24
CA LEU A 7 22.63 19.82 -13.99
C LEU A 7 22.20 18.69 -13.05
N LYS A 8 20.98 18.81 -12.52
CA LYS A 8 20.38 17.82 -11.62
C LYS A 8 19.20 17.12 -12.30
N GLU A 9 18.90 15.92 -11.86
CA GLU A 9 17.66 15.24 -12.25
C GLU A 9 16.45 16.13 -11.99
N GLY A 10 15.49 16.11 -12.91
CA GLY A 10 14.31 16.99 -12.88
C GLY A 10 14.55 18.42 -13.33
N ALA A 11 15.80 18.85 -13.58
CA ALA A 11 16.06 20.22 -14.06
C ALA A 11 15.53 20.42 -15.48
N LEU A 12 14.95 21.59 -15.74
CA LEU A 12 14.58 22.02 -17.08
C LEU A 12 15.71 22.84 -17.67
N ILE A 13 16.36 22.30 -18.71
CA ILE A 13 17.55 22.88 -19.31
C ILE A 13 17.29 23.27 -20.76
N LYS A 14 17.75 24.47 -21.12
CA LYS A 14 17.88 24.95 -22.50
C LYS A 14 19.32 24.81 -22.99
N GLY A 15 19.49 24.52 -24.27
CA GLY A 15 20.82 24.44 -24.91
C GLY A 15 21.34 23.01 -25.14
N ILE A 16 20.63 21.99 -24.63
CA ILE A 16 20.89 20.59 -24.95
C ILE A 16 20.42 20.29 -26.38
N ARG A 17 19.15 20.58 -26.67
CA ARG A 17 18.60 20.52 -28.02
C ARG A 17 18.29 21.90 -28.60
N PRO A 18 18.39 22.08 -29.93
CA PRO A 18 17.95 23.31 -30.60
C PRO A 18 16.43 23.49 -30.56
N ASP A 19 15.66 22.40 -30.43
CA ASP A 19 14.21 22.39 -30.59
C ASP A 19 13.42 22.79 -29.33
N GLY A 20 14.09 23.15 -28.23
CA GLY A 20 13.46 23.58 -26.99
C GLY A 20 14.15 23.05 -25.73
N PRO A 21 13.63 23.40 -24.54
CA PRO A 21 14.17 22.89 -23.29
C PRO A 21 13.90 21.40 -23.12
N VAL A 22 14.76 20.73 -22.37
CA VAL A 22 14.65 19.31 -22.02
C VAL A 22 14.63 19.15 -20.50
N THR A 23 13.90 18.15 -20.02
CA THR A 23 13.89 17.78 -18.61
C THR A 23 14.93 16.69 -18.39
N ILE A 24 15.88 16.91 -17.48
CA ILE A 24 16.85 15.85 -17.13
C ILE A 24 16.11 14.70 -16.43
N VAL A 25 16.38 13.50 -16.91
CA VAL A 25 15.95 12.24 -16.29
C VAL A 25 17.09 11.62 -15.48
N ASN A 26 18.32 11.66 -15.98
CA ASN A 26 19.48 11.11 -15.28
C ASN A 26 20.76 11.88 -15.61
N VAL A 27 21.66 11.97 -14.63
CA VAL A 27 22.97 12.62 -14.73
C VAL A 27 24.04 11.63 -14.30
N LYS A 28 24.91 11.22 -15.22
CA LYS A 28 26.02 10.31 -14.91
C LYS A 28 27.36 10.96 -15.18
N TRP A 29 28.16 11.10 -14.13
CA TRP A 29 29.51 11.67 -14.23
C TRP A 29 30.52 10.66 -14.77
N HIS A 30 31.37 11.10 -15.69
CA HIS A 30 32.54 10.39 -16.18
C HIS A 30 33.78 11.21 -15.84
N GLY A 31 34.36 10.95 -14.66
CA GLY A 31 35.40 11.80 -14.08
C GLY A 31 34.83 13.13 -13.58
N ASP A 32 35.61 14.22 -13.70
CA ASP A 32 35.28 15.56 -13.21
C ASP A 32 34.94 16.57 -14.34
N SER A 33 34.98 16.12 -15.59
CA SER A 33 34.97 16.99 -16.77
C SER A 33 33.87 16.66 -17.79
N VAL A 34 33.18 15.53 -17.62
CA VAL A 34 32.19 15.03 -18.57
C VAL A 34 30.97 14.48 -17.83
N VAL A 35 29.79 14.84 -18.32
CA VAL A 35 28.49 14.35 -17.83
C VAL A 35 27.72 13.72 -18.98
N GLU A 36 27.25 12.50 -18.79
CA GLU A 36 26.26 11.87 -19.65
C GLU A 36 24.86 12.20 -19.11
N LEU A 37 24.08 12.94 -19.88
CA LEU A 37 22.69 13.24 -19.57
C LEU A 37 21.75 12.28 -20.28
N THR A 38 20.80 11.73 -19.54
CA THR A 38 19.55 11.20 -20.09
C THR A 38 18.46 12.24 -19.85
N TYR A 39 17.70 12.62 -20.88
CA TYR A 39 16.67 13.65 -20.79
C TYR A 39 15.39 13.28 -21.53
N LYS A 40 14.31 13.99 -21.27
CA LYS A 40 13.07 13.98 -22.08
C LYS A 40 12.88 15.34 -22.74
N ASP A 41 12.56 15.34 -24.02
CA ASP A 41 12.18 16.58 -24.72
C ASP A 41 10.76 17.05 -24.35
N SER A 42 10.35 18.21 -24.87
CA SER A 42 9.01 18.78 -24.64
C SER A 42 7.86 17.88 -25.14
N SER A 43 8.16 16.90 -26.00
CA SER A 43 7.21 15.89 -26.48
C SER A 43 7.26 14.58 -25.66
N GLY A 44 8.09 14.52 -24.62
CA GLY A 44 8.26 13.39 -23.72
C GLY A 44 9.18 12.29 -24.25
N ARG A 45 9.87 12.50 -25.39
CA ARG A 45 10.76 11.49 -25.97
C ARG A 45 12.10 11.48 -25.24
N PRO A 46 12.60 10.30 -24.84
CA PRO A 46 13.91 10.20 -24.20
C PRO A 46 15.04 10.40 -25.21
N GLY A 47 16.15 11.00 -24.75
CA GLY A 47 17.39 11.14 -25.50
C GLY A 47 18.59 11.15 -24.55
N ASN A 48 19.77 10.84 -25.08
CA ASN A 48 21.02 10.86 -24.34
C ASN A 48 22.04 11.78 -25.00
N GLU A 49 22.83 12.49 -24.20
CA GLU A 49 23.87 13.39 -24.70
C GLU A 49 25.06 13.48 -23.74
N LEU A 50 26.27 13.45 -24.28
CA LEU A 50 27.51 13.67 -23.54
C LEU A 50 27.84 15.17 -23.57
N LEU A 51 27.94 15.77 -22.39
CA LEU A 51 28.29 17.16 -22.18
C LEU A 51 29.68 17.26 -21.57
N PHE A 52 30.50 18.08 -22.21
CA PHE A 52 31.85 18.45 -21.77
C PHE A 52 31.82 19.88 -21.22
N ARG A 53 32.78 20.23 -20.36
CA ARG A 53 32.81 21.56 -19.70
C ARG A 53 32.85 22.75 -20.67
N ASP A 54 33.42 22.57 -21.86
CA ASP A 54 33.45 23.60 -22.91
C ASP A 54 32.05 24.02 -23.40
N ARG A 55 31.03 23.17 -23.16
CA ARG A 55 29.63 23.46 -23.45
C ARG A 55 28.86 24.15 -22.33
N GLU A 56 29.41 24.31 -21.12
CA GLU A 56 28.78 25.08 -20.02
C GLU A 56 28.24 26.46 -20.48
N PRO A 57 28.93 27.25 -21.33
CA PRO A 57 28.42 28.54 -21.79
C PRO A 57 27.16 28.45 -22.65
N THR A 58 26.90 27.29 -23.26
CA THR A 58 25.74 27.06 -24.15
C THR A 58 24.50 26.61 -23.40
N ILE A 59 24.62 26.37 -22.10
CA ILE A 59 23.59 25.76 -21.27
C ILE A 59 22.99 26.79 -20.33
N GLU A 60 21.67 26.78 -20.25
CA GLU A 60 20.88 27.60 -19.34
C GLU A 60 19.90 26.71 -18.58
N VAL A 61 20.03 26.67 -17.25
CA VAL A 61 19.05 26.03 -16.37
C VAL A 61 17.87 26.99 -16.25
N ILE A 62 16.74 26.66 -16.88
CA ILE A 62 15.49 27.42 -16.81
C ILE A 62 14.83 27.19 -15.45
N GLU A 63 14.73 25.92 -15.06
CA GLU A 63 14.28 25.52 -13.74
C GLU A 63 15.34 24.60 -13.13
N PRO A 64 15.92 24.94 -11.97
CA PRO A 64 16.83 24.03 -11.30
C PRO A 64 16.09 22.74 -10.99
N GLY A 65 16.78 21.61 -11.12
CA GLY A 65 16.23 20.33 -10.68
C GLY A 65 15.84 20.47 -9.23
N GLN A 66 14.55 20.22 -8.95
CA GLN A 66 14.00 20.52 -7.63
C GLN A 66 14.72 19.65 -6.61
N SER A 67 15.52 20.31 -5.77
CA SER A 67 15.89 19.74 -4.48
C SER A 67 14.60 19.74 -3.65
N TRP A 68 14.27 18.63 -3.01
CA TRP A 68 13.11 18.54 -2.11
C TRP A 68 13.09 19.73 -1.14
N SER A 69 12.03 20.52 -1.18
CA SER A 69 11.88 21.67 -0.27
C SER A 69 11.26 21.27 1.06
N PHE A 70 10.47 20.18 1.06
CA PHE A 70 9.77 19.64 2.23
C PHE A 70 8.91 20.66 2.98
N ASP A 71 8.44 21.70 2.30
CA ASP A 71 7.71 22.82 2.89
C ASP A 71 6.21 22.84 2.52
N ALA A 72 5.72 21.82 1.80
CA ALA A 72 4.30 21.68 1.50
C ALA A 72 3.46 21.49 2.76
N ASP A 73 2.16 21.80 2.65
CA ASP A 73 1.20 21.50 3.71
C ASP A 73 1.06 19.97 3.88
N ALA A 74 1.40 19.48 5.07
CA ALA A 74 1.42 18.05 5.37
C ALA A 74 0.01 17.42 5.35
N GLY A 75 -1.03 18.18 5.70
CA GLY A 75 -2.43 17.69 5.64
C GLY A 75 -2.89 17.48 4.20
N MET A 76 -2.59 18.44 3.32
CA MET A 76 -2.86 18.37 1.89
C MET A 76 -2.00 17.32 1.21
N LEU A 77 -0.73 17.16 1.61
CA LEU A 77 0.12 16.07 1.15
C LEU A 77 -0.53 14.71 1.49
N ARG A 78 -1.00 14.53 2.73
CA ARG A 78 -1.70 13.30 3.16
C ARG A 78 -2.95 13.06 2.31
N LEU A 79 -3.73 14.10 2.03
CA LEU A 79 -4.95 14.01 1.22
C LEU A 79 -4.65 13.61 -0.23
N VAL A 80 -3.65 14.22 -0.87
CA VAL A 80 -3.28 13.89 -2.25
C VAL A 80 -2.66 12.50 -2.36
N SER A 81 -1.90 12.06 -1.33
CA SER A 81 -1.38 10.69 -1.22
C SER A 81 -2.52 9.66 -1.21
N GLU A 82 -3.58 9.91 -0.43
CA GLU A 82 -4.77 9.04 -0.41
C GLU A 82 -5.53 9.06 -1.73
N ALA A 83 -5.71 10.23 -2.36
CA ALA A 83 -6.34 10.32 -3.67
C ALA A 83 -5.54 9.53 -4.73
N TYR A 84 -4.21 9.57 -4.67
CA TYR A 84 -3.34 8.78 -5.53
C TYR A 84 -3.49 7.28 -5.26
N ARG A 85 -3.50 6.86 -3.99
CA ARG A 85 -3.69 5.45 -3.59
C ARG A 85 -5.04 4.89 -4.03
N ILE A 86 -6.13 5.64 -3.83
CA ILE A 86 -7.48 5.27 -4.27
C ILE A 86 -7.53 5.15 -5.79
N ARG A 87 -6.92 6.10 -6.52
CA ARG A 87 -6.81 6.05 -7.97
C ARG A 87 -6.13 4.77 -8.44
N MET A 88 -5.11 4.28 -7.75
CA MET A 88 -4.39 3.08 -8.16
C MET A 88 -5.12 1.78 -7.76
N ALA A 89 -6.02 1.84 -6.77
CA ALA A 89 -6.74 0.66 -6.28
C ALA A 89 -7.60 -0.05 -7.35
N TYR A 90 -8.16 0.67 -8.33
CA TYR A 90 -8.99 0.04 -9.38
C TYR A 90 -8.16 -0.83 -10.35
N LEU A 91 -6.86 -0.53 -10.53
CA LEU A 91 -5.99 -1.27 -11.44
C LEU A 91 -5.64 -2.67 -10.89
N PHE A 92 -5.78 -2.87 -9.57
CA PHE A 92 -5.47 -4.13 -8.92
C PHE A 92 -6.59 -5.17 -9.05
N ASP A 93 -7.84 -4.77 -9.30
CA ASP A 93 -8.93 -5.72 -9.59
C ASP A 93 -10.03 -5.12 -10.50
N PRO A 94 -9.89 -5.27 -11.83
CA PRO A 94 -10.90 -4.83 -12.80
C PRO A 94 -12.24 -5.59 -12.72
N LEU A 95 -12.33 -6.67 -11.94
CA LEU A 95 -13.50 -7.56 -11.88
C LEU A 95 -14.14 -7.65 -10.49
N LEU A 96 -13.75 -6.77 -9.55
CA LEU A 96 -14.31 -6.74 -8.19
C LEU A 96 -15.86 -6.72 -8.18
N ALA A 97 -16.46 -6.03 -9.16
CA ALA A 97 -17.91 -5.93 -9.32
C ALA A 97 -18.55 -7.22 -9.89
N VAL A 98 -17.86 -7.96 -10.76
CA VAL A 98 -18.44 -9.10 -11.51
C VAL A 98 -18.52 -10.37 -10.65
N HIS A 99 -17.69 -10.47 -9.61
CA HIS A 99 -17.73 -11.58 -8.63
C HIS A 99 -19.00 -11.59 -7.75
N THR A 100 -19.91 -10.61 -7.89
CA THR A 100 -21.09 -10.46 -7.02
C THR A 100 -22.45 -10.82 -7.66
N SER A 101 -22.47 -11.30 -8.90
CA SER A 101 -23.71 -11.48 -9.65
C SER A 101 -24.23 -12.93 -9.57
N LEU A 102 -25.28 -13.12 -8.74
CA LEU A 102 -26.01 -14.33 -8.32
C LEU A 102 -25.61 -14.79 -6.91
N ILE A 103 -26.21 -14.13 -5.91
CA ILE A 103 -25.93 -14.39 -4.50
C ILE A 103 -27.25 -14.59 -3.77
N ASP A 104 -27.40 -15.75 -3.14
CA ASP A 104 -28.38 -15.97 -2.08
C ASP A 104 -27.80 -15.40 -0.78
N PRO A 105 -28.46 -14.40 -0.16
CA PRO A 105 -27.92 -13.78 1.03
C PRO A 105 -27.97 -14.73 2.23
N LEU A 106 -26.88 -14.74 2.99
CA LEU A 106 -26.74 -15.55 4.20
C LEU A 106 -27.61 -14.99 5.34
N PRO A 107 -28.04 -15.81 6.31
CA PRO A 107 -28.94 -15.37 7.39
C PRO A 107 -28.44 -14.13 8.15
N HIS A 108 -27.14 -14.04 8.46
CA HIS A 108 -26.59 -12.87 9.16
C HIS A 108 -26.64 -11.60 8.31
N GLN A 109 -26.53 -11.71 6.98
CA GLN A 109 -26.67 -10.58 6.05
C GLN A 109 -28.10 -10.05 6.02
N ILE A 110 -29.09 -10.95 6.08
CA ILE A 110 -30.51 -10.59 6.14
C ILE A 110 -30.82 -9.88 7.46
N THR A 111 -30.41 -10.46 8.60
CA THR A 111 -30.63 -9.84 9.91
C THR A 111 -29.98 -8.46 9.99
N ALA A 112 -28.72 -8.32 9.55
CA ALA A 112 -28.02 -7.03 9.56
C ALA A 112 -28.76 -5.96 8.74
N VAL A 113 -29.32 -6.31 7.58
CA VAL A 113 -30.02 -5.33 6.73
C VAL A 113 -31.43 -5.04 7.24
N TYR A 114 -32.27 -6.06 7.41
CA TYR A 114 -33.70 -5.88 7.65
C TYR A 114 -34.05 -5.54 9.10
N GLU A 115 -33.29 -6.06 10.07
CA GLU A 115 -33.58 -5.83 11.50
C GLU A 115 -32.77 -4.66 12.06
N GLU A 116 -31.53 -4.45 11.60
CA GLU A 116 -30.65 -3.42 12.16
C GLU A 116 -30.56 -2.14 11.32
N MET A 117 -30.42 -2.24 10.00
CA MET A 117 -30.20 -1.05 9.14
C MET A 117 -31.49 -0.36 8.68
N ILE A 118 -32.45 -1.11 8.13
CA ILE A 118 -33.69 -0.53 7.57
C ILE A 118 -34.47 0.29 8.61
N PRO A 119 -34.63 -0.16 9.88
CA PRO A 119 -35.40 0.59 10.87
C PRO A 119 -34.74 1.93 11.30
N ARG A 120 -33.44 2.13 11.05
CA ARG A 120 -32.68 3.29 11.52
C ARG A 120 -32.58 4.34 10.42
N GLN A 121 -33.54 5.27 10.34
CA GLN A 121 -33.52 6.38 9.38
C GLN A 121 -33.49 7.74 10.10
N PRO A 122 -32.50 8.62 9.83
CA PRO A 122 -31.40 8.46 8.87
C PRO A 122 -30.31 7.49 9.35
N LEU A 123 -29.86 6.62 8.45
CA LEU A 123 -28.85 5.61 8.76
C LEU A 123 -27.43 6.22 8.67
N ARG A 124 -26.68 6.16 9.77
CA ARG A 124 -25.21 6.28 9.77
C ARG A 124 -24.66 5.00 10.38
N TYR A 125 -24.13 4.12 9.55
CA TYR A 125 -23.83 2.74 9.93
C TYR A 125 -22.52 2.32 9.29
N LEU A 126 -21.66 1.65 10.06
CA LEU A 126 -20.39 1.10 9.60
C LEU A 126 -20.53 -0.42 9.50
N LEU A 127 -20.35 -0.96 8.30
CA LEU A 127 -20.23 -2.39 8.06
C LEU A 127 -18.74 -2.77 8.15
N ALA A 128 -18.34 -3.39 9.26
CA ALA A 128 -16.96 -3.77 9.55
C ALA A 128 -16.79 -5.29 9.78
N ASP A 129 -17.67 -6.11 9.20
CA ASP A 129 -17.52 -7.58 9.21
C ASP A 129 -16.22 -8.04 8.51
N ASP A 130 -15.85 -9.31 8.64
CA ASP A 130 -14.63 -9.86 8.04
C ASP A 130 -14.59 -9.76 6.49
N PRO A 131 -13.40 -9.76 5.86
CA PRO A 131 -13.28 -9.96 4.42
C PRO A 131 -13.97 -11.26 3.98
N GLY A 132 -14.88 -11.17 3.01
CA GLY A 132 -15.69 -12.32 2.56
C GLY A 132 -17.02 -12.52 3.30
N ALA A 133 -17.29 -11.81 4.40
CA ALA A 133 -18.58 -11.89 5.12
C ALA A 133 -19.78 -11.33 4.34
N GLY A 134 -19.51 -10.67 3.21
CA GLY A 134 -20.53 -10.19 2.29
C GLY A 134 -21.06 -8.79 2.56
N LYS A 135 -20.23 -7.89 3.11
CA LYS A 135 -20.60 -6.47 3.33
C LYS A 135 -21.17 -5.80 2.07
N THR A 136 -20.59 -6.07 0.90
CA THR A 136 -21.09 -5.55 -0.39
C THR A 136 -22.48 -6.10 -0.73
N ILE A 137 -22.76 -7.36 -0.37
CA ILE A 137 -24.09 -7.98 -0.53
C ILE A 137 -25.09 -7.26 0.37
N MET A 138 -24.73 -7.06 1.65
CA MET A 138 -25.57 -6.33 2.62
C MET A 138 -25.85 -4.89 2.14
N ALA A 139 -24.84 -4.18 1.65
CA ALA A 139 -25.00 -2.83 1.10
C ALA A 139 -25.93 -2.82 -0.13
N GLY A 140 -25.78 -3.78 -1.04
CA GLY A 140 -26.65 -3.93 -2.21
C GLY A 140 -28.10 -4.24 -1.84
N LEU A 141 -28.34 -5.13 -0.87
CA LEU A 141 -29.66 -5.42 -0.33
C LEU A 141 -30.30 -4.18 0.29
N LEU A 142 -29.55 -3.45 1.13
CA LEU A 142 -30.03 -2.22 1.74
C LEU A 142 -30.45 -1.19 0.68
N ILE A 143 -29.61 -0.96 -0.34
CA ILE A 143 -29.93 -0.04 -1.44
C ILE A 143 -31.21 -0.48 -2.14
N LYS A 144 -31.36 -1.78 -2.44
CA LYS A 144 -32.56 -2.34 -3.09
C LYS A 144 -33.82 -2.08 -2.28
N GLU A 145 -33.79 -2.26 -0.96
CA GLU A 145 -34.94 -2.04 -0.08
C GLU A 145 -35.26 -0.55 0.12
N LEU A 146 -34.23 0.31 0.07
CA LEU A 146 -34.40 1.77 0.15
C LEU A 146 -34.83 2.42 -1.17
N MET A 147 -34.82 1.70 -2.29
CA MET A 147 -35.33 2.17 -3.58
C MET A 147 -36.85 2.30 -3.55
N VAL A 148 -37.33 3.45 -3.03
CA VAL A 148 -38.74 3.82 -3.01
C VAL A 148 -39.01 4.91 -4.06
N PRO A 149 -40.09 4.80 -4.86
CA PRO A 149 -40.48 5.85 -5.80
C PRO A 149 -40.58 7.23 -5.13
N GLY A 150 -39.93 8.24 -5.72
CA GLY A 150 -39.96 9.63 -5.22
C GLY A 150 -38.89 10.00 -4.19
N LYS A 151 -38.04 9.06 -3.76
CA LYS A 151 -36.84 9.36 -2.96
C LYS A 151 -35.56 9.41 -3.84
N PRO A 152 -34.52 10.16 -3.43
CA PRO A 152 -33.23 10.12 -4.11
C PRO A 152 -32.68 8.70 -4.17
N LEU A 153 -32.14 8.30 -5.31
CA LEU A 153 -31.48 7.01 -5.47
C LEU A 153 -30.21 6.98 -4.62
N ALA A 154 -30.04 5.91 -3.84
CA ALA A 154 -28.79 5.65 -3.16
C ALA A 154 -27.74 5.21 -4.19
N THR A 155 -26.52 5.74 -4.07
CA THR A 155 -25.39 5.41 -4.96
C THR A 155 -24.31 4.69 -4.16
N PHE A 156 -23.78 3.62 -4.72
CA PHE A 156 -22.62 2.92 -4.17
C PHE A 156 -21.33 3.60 -4.68
N VAL A 157 -20.62 4.28 -3.78
CA VAL A 157 -19.36 4.96 -4.12
C VAL A 157 -18.19 4.04 -3.81
N CYS A 158 -17.45 3.63 -4.84
CA CYS A 158 -16.27 2.77 -4.76
C CYS A 158 -15.20 3.21 -5.77
N PRO A 159 -13.96 2.71 -5.70
CA PRO A 159 -12.95 2.96 -6.74
C PRO A 159 -13.48 2.65 -8.15
N GLY A 160 -13.35 3.58 -9.09
CA GLY A 160 -13.94 3.49 -10.44
C GLY A 160 -15.37 4.03 -10.56
N HIS A 161 -15.99 4.50 -9.46
CA HIS A 161 -17.26 5.21 -9.51
C HIS A 161 -17.05 6.66 -10.00
N PRO A 162 -17.84 7.19 -10.95
CA PRO A 162 -17.61 8.51 -11.54
C PRO A 162 -17.46 9.65 -10.54
N LEU A 163 -18.22 9.64 -9.45
CA LEU A 163 -18.11 10.64 -8.39
C LEU A 163 -16.76 10.58 -7.66
N LEU A 164 -16.28 9.37 -7.33
CA LEU A 164 -15.01 9.20 -6.65
C LEU A 164 -13.86 9.53 -7.59
N ASP A 165 -13.95 9.06 -8.85
CA ASP A 165 -12.98 9.36 -9.90
C ASP A 165 -12.87 10.88 -10.12
N ALA A 166 -13.99 11.58 -10.34
CA ALA A 166 -14.00 13.04 -10.49
C ALA A 166 -13.43 13.77 -9.26
N THR A 167 -13.75 13.30 -8.05
CA THR A 167 -13.22 13.89 -6.81
C THR A 167 -11.70 13.70 -6.71
N THR A 168 -11.22 12.48 -6.96
CA THR A 168 -9.77 12.18 -6.97
C THR A 168 -9.05 12.90 -8.11
N ASP A 169 -9.69 13.10 -9.26
CA ASP A 169 -9.21 13.92 -10.37
C ASP A 169 -8.99 15.35 -9.95
N ILE A 170 -9.98 16.00 -9.37
CA ILE A 170 -9.88 17.39 -8.92
C ILE A 170 -8.78 17.55 -7.86
N ILE A 171 -8.67 16.61 -6.92
CA ILE A 171 -7.61 16.65 -5.90
C ILE A 171 -6.24 16.51 -6.55
N LEU A 172 -6.06 15.54 -7.46
CA LEU A 172 -4.79 15.28 -8.10
C LEU A 172 -4.39 16.39 -9.08
N GLU A 173 -5.33 16.94 -9.85
CA GLU A 173 -5.08 18.06 -10.75
C GLU A 173 -4.56 19.29 -9.99
N ARG A 174 -5.15 19.58 -8.82
CA ARG A 174 -4.78 20.76 -8.03
C ARG A 174 -3.52 20.59 -7.19
N TYR A 175 -3.31 19.39 -6.65
CA TYR A 175 -2.35 19.20 -5.55
C TYR A 175 -1.26 18.16 -5.84
N ARG A 176 -1.20 17.55 -7.04
CA ARG A 176 -0.15 16.56 -7.38
C ARG A 176 1.26 17.11 -7.17
N ASN A 177 1.50 18.39 -7.45
CA ASN A 177 2.82 19.00 -7.27
C ASN A 177 3.31 18.97 -5.81
N LEU A 178 2.39 18.91 -4.84
CA LEU A 178 2.77 18.79 -3.42
C LEU A 178 3.51 17.48 -3.14
N LEU A 179 3.22 16.40 -3.87
CA LEU A 179 3.95 15.14 -3.73
C LEU A 179 5.45 15.35 -3.99
N ARG A 180 5.80 16.10 -5.04
CA ARG A 180 7.19 16.41 -5.40
C ARG A 180 7.83 17.52 -4.59
N GLN A 181 7.04 18.48 -4.11
CA GLN A 181 7.51 19.46 -3.14
C GLN A 181 7.90 18.79 -1.81
N GLY A 182 7.07 17.84 -1.37
CA GLY A 182 7.21 17.10 -0.13
C GLY A 182 6.83 17.94 1.10
N ALA A 183 6.61 17.26 2.23
CA ALA A 183 6.27 17.90 3.50
C ALA A 183 7.02 17.23 4.66
N VAL A 184 6.92 17.85 5.84
CA VAL A 184 7.43 17.28 7.09
C VAL A 184 6.26 16.76 7.93
N PHE A 185 6.40 15.51 8.37
CA PHE A 185 5.48 14.78 9.21
C PHE A 185 6.07 14.49 10.57
N LEU A 186 5.23 14.43 11.59
CA LEU A 186 5.56 13.89 12.91
C LEU A 186 4.97 12.49 13.05
N ASN A 187 5.83 11.52 13.38
CA ASN A 187 5.45 10.21 13.86
C ASN A 187 5.53 10.20 15.40
N GLU A 188 4.42 10.51 16.07
CA GLU A 188 4.38 10.63 17.53
C GLU A 188 4.68 9.32 18.26
N SER A 189 4.29 8.18 17.67
CA SER A 189 4.49 6.86 18.26
C SER A 189 5.94 6.40 18.26
N ASP A 190 6.81 7.05 17.47
CA ASP A 190 8.21 6.66 17.36
C ASP A 190 9.06 7.28 18.47
N PRO A 191 9.62 6.48 19.39
CA PRO A 191 10.41 6.97 20.51
C PRO A 191 11.88 7.30 20.15
N SER A 192 12.31 6.97 18.92
CA SER A 192 13.65 7.26 18.41
C SER A 192 13.87 8.77 18.23
N GLU A 193 15.08 9.16 17.84
CA GLU A 193 15.42 10.55 17.58
C GLU A 193 15.90 10.79 16.14
N ASP A 194 15.93 9.73 15.33
CA ASP A 194 16.52 9.71 13.99
C ASP A 194 15.48 10.16 12.96
N VAL A 195 15.72 11.31 12.33
CA VAL A 195 14.89 11.81 11.23
C VAL A 195 15.05 10.88 10.03
N ARG A 196 13.95 10.57 9.35
CA ARG A 196 13.95 9.70 8.16
C ARG A 196 13.35 10.42 6.95
N ALA A 197 13.84 10.11 5.76
CA ALA A 197 13.23 10.49 4.51
C ALA A 197 12.33 9.36 4.01
N LEU A 198 11.07 9.65 3.70
CA LEU A 198 10.08 8.73 3.16
C LEU A 198 9.85 9.04 1.67
N PHE A 199 10.11 8.08 0.79
CA PHE A 199 9.84 8.19 -0.65
C PHE A 199 8.63 7.34 -1.06
N TYR A 200 7.82 7.94 -1.93
CA TYR A 200 6.67 7.33 -2.56
C TYR A 200 7.13 6.81 -3.92
N ILE A 201 7.14 5.50 -4.12
CA ILE A 201 7.66 4.86 -5.33
C ILE A 201 6.51 4.19 -6.05
N GLU A 202 6.25 4.60 -7.28
CA GLU A 202 5.35 3.91 -8.18
C GLU A 202 6.11 2.83 -8.94
N HIS A 203 5.60 1.61 -8.92
CA HIS A 203 6.10 0.53 -9.76
C HIS A 203 4.97 -0.07 -10.60
N SER A 204 5.23 -0.23 -11.90
CA SER A 204 4.26 -0.73 -12.88
C SER A 204 4.76 -2.02 -13.55
N VAL A 205 3.85 -2.95 -13.83
CA VAL A 205 4.11 -4.16 -14.62
C VAL A 205 3.25 -4.09 -15.88
N ALA A 206 3.86 -4.37 -17.03
CA ALA A 206 3.19 -4.34 -18.32
C ALA A 206 3.22 -5.71 -19.02
N ASP A 207 2.16 -6.00 -19.79
CA ASP A 207 2.11 -7.16 -20.68
C ASP A 207 2.67 -6.82 -22.08
N ALA A 208 2.82 -7.83 -22.94
CA ALA A 208 3.35 -7.66 -24.29
C ALA A 208 2.32 -7.13 -25.31
N ARG A 209 1.10 -6.79 -24.89
CA ARG A 209 0.14 -6.13 -25.77
C ARG A 209 0.40 -4.63 -25.82
N THR A 210 0.16 -4.07 -26.99
CA THR A 210 0.19 -2.64 -27.19
C THR A 210 -1.21 -2.06 -27.17
N ASP A 211 -1.34 -0.86 -26.61
CA ASP A 211 -2.55 -0.07 -26.74
C ASP A 211 -2.66 0.57 -28.14
N LYS A 212 -3.71 1.37 -28.37
CA LYS A 212 -3.92 2.08 -29.64
C LYS A 212 -2.80 3.06 -29.99
N ARG A 213 -1.94 3.42 -29.04
CA ARG A 213 -0.82 4.34 -29.17
C ARG A 213 0.52 3.62 -29.37
N GLY A 214 0.52 2.28 -29.34
CA GLY A 214 1.73 1.46 -29.46
C GLY A 214 2.48 1.26 -28.15
N GLU A 215 1.95 1.76 -27.04
CA GLU A 215 2.56 1.63 -25.71
C GLU A 215 2.20 0.29 -25.08
N ARG A 216 3.12 -0.30 -24.32
CA ARG A 216 2.84 -1.54 -23.59
C ARG A 216 1.73 -1.33 -22.57
N ARG A 217 0.76 -2.23 -22.55
CA ARG A 217 -0.38 -2.14 -21.63
C ARG A 217 0.07 -2.45 -20.20
N VAL A 218 -0.11 -1.49 -19.30
CA VAL A 218 0.09 -1.69 -17.86
C VAL A 218 -1.02 -2.59 -17.31
N VAL A 219 -0.63 -3.69 -16.64
CA VAL A 219 -1.53 -4.69 -16.06
C VAL A 219 -1.58 -4.66 -14.54
N SER A 220 -0.57 -4.05 -13.90
CA SER A 220 -0.54 -3.78 -12.47
C SER A 220 0.24 -2.51 -12.21
N ARG A 221 -0.20 -1.74 -11.22
CA ARG A 221 0.48 -0.54 -10.74
C ARG A 221 0.31 -0.46 -9.23
N GLN A 222 1.41 -0.28 -8.52
CA GLN A 222 1.44 -0.19 -7.07
C GLN A 222 2.26 1.02 -6.63
N ILE A 223 1.84 1.61 -5.51
CA ILE A 223 2.64 2.58 -4.77
C ILE A 223 3.29 1.83 -3.61
N GLN A 224 4.58 2.03 -3.44
CA GLN A 224 5.40 1.44 -2.40
C GLN A 224 6.15 2.55 -1.69
N PHE A 225 6.60 2.28 -0.47
CA PHE A 225 7.16 3.29 0.42
C PHE A 225 8.54 2.86 0.87
N VAL A 226 9.51 3.77 0.73
CA VAL A 226 10.89 3.53 1.17
C VAL A 226 11.27 4.58 2.18
N GLU A 227 11.68 4.16 3.36
CA GLU A 227 12.31 5.03 4.35
C GLU A 227 13.83 4.93 4.23
N ILE A 228 14.51 6.06 4.37
CA ILE A 228 15.97 6.18 4.42
C ILE A 228 16.34 6.99 5.66
N ASP A 229 17.25 6.49 6.48
CA ASP A 229 17.78 7.21 7.65
C ASP A 229 19.05 8.03 7.33
N GLU A 230 19.59 8.70 8.33
CA GLU A 230 20.81 9.52 8.21
C GLU A 230 22.04 8.69 7.81
N GLN A 231 22.10 7.43 8.22
CA GLN A 231 23.18 6.50 7.86
C GLN A 231 23.06 6.06 6.39
N GLY A 232 21.87 6.21 5.80
CA GLY A 232 21.57 5.81 4.44
C GLY A 232 20.96 4.43 4.32
N ASP A 233 20.64 3.79 5.44
CA ASP A 233 19.99 2.49 5.46
C ASP A 233 18.56 2.65 4.95
N SER A 234 18.24 1.89 3.90
CA SER A 234 16.95 1.95 3.22
C SER A 234 16.08 0.76 3.64
N ARG A 235 14.80 1.01 3.91
CA ARG A 235 13.84 -0.04 4.28
C ARG A 235 12.47 0.17 3.64
N ASN A 236 11.73 -0.91 3.46
CA ASN A 236 10.31 -0.84 3.12
C ASN A 236 9.53 -0.25 4.30
N ALA A 237 8.78 0.81 4.06
CA ALA A 237 7.99 1.49 5.08
C ALA A 237 6.53 0.99 5.16
N GLY A 238 6.22 -0.13 4.51
CA GLY A 238 4.90 -0.75 4.55
C GLY A 238 3.95 -0.18 3.49
N TYR A 239 2.65 -0.31 3.75
CA TYR A 239 1.63 -0.04 2.72
C TYR A 239 1.19 1.43 2.64
N ALA A 240 1.08 2.14 3.77
CA ALA A 240 0.66 3.55 3.81
C ALA A 240 1.10 4.22 5.13
N PRO A 241 2.41 4.31 5.40
CA PRO A 241 2.93 4.74 6.71
C PRO A 241 2.51 6.17 7.10
N TYR A 242 2.25 7.03 6.13
CA TYR A 242 1.81 8.42 6.35
C TYR A 242 0.44 8.55 7.03
N LEU A 243 -0.35 7.47 7.11
CA LEU A 243 -1.63 7.47 7.82
C LEU A 243 -1.46 7.57 9.34
N ASP A 244 -0.32 7.12 9.86
CA ASP A 244 0.06 7.20 11.27
C ASP A 244 0.78 8.51 11.59
N TYR A 245 0.96 9.40 10.60
CA TYR A 245 1.68 10.65 10.77
C TYR A 245 0.75 11.85 10.82
N ARG A 246 1.15 12.87 11.58
CA ARG A 246 0.42 14.14 11.66
C ARG A 246 1.27 15.34 11.24
N PRO A 247 0.63 16.44 10.80
CA PRO A 247 1.28 17.73 10.67
C PRO A 247 1.81 18.24 12.01
N PHE A 248 2.81 19.11 11.95
CA PHE A 248 3.32 19.87 13.09
C PHE A 248 2.43 21.07 13.43
N THR A 249 2.38 21.46 14.70
CA THR A 249 1.93 22.81 15.07
C THR A 249 3.03 23.84 14.76
N GLU A 250 2.68 25.13 14.68
CA GLU A 250 3.67 26.20 14.41
C GLU A 250 4.79 26.25 15.46
N GLU A 251 4.44 26.04 16.73
CA GLU A 251 5.40 25.95 17.84
C GLU A 251 6.36 24.77 17.67
N GLU A 252 5.83 23.58 17.32
CA GLU A 252 6.66 22.40 17.12
C GLU A 252 7.58 22.53 15.91
N ARG A 253 7.08 23.12 14.82
CA ARG A 253 7.83 23.34 13.59
C ARG A 253 9.06 24.23 13.83
N SER A 254 8.90 25.24 14.69
CA SER A 254 10.00 26.14 15.08
C SER A 254 11.11 25.41 15.84
N LEU A 255 10.76 24.42 16.67
CA LEU A 255 11.73 23.64 17.45
C LEU A 255 12.54 22.67 16.58
N ILE A 256 11.93 22.07 15.56
CA ILE A 256 12.56 21.03 14.73
C ILE A 256 13.32 21.58 13.52
N THR A 257 13.17 22.87 13.21
CA THR A 257 13.80 23.51 12.03
C THR A 257 15.31 23.25 11.92
N PRO A 258 16.13 23.32 13.01
CA PRO A 258 17.55 23.00 12.92
C PRO A 258 17.84 21.55 12.53
N SER A 259 17.00 20.60 12.96
CA SER A 259 17.12 19.18 12.62
C SER A 259 16.77 18.87 11.17
N LEU A 260 16.04 19.77 10.48
CA LEU A 260 15.69 19.63 9.07
C LEU A 260 16.76 20.19 8.11
N GLN A 261 17.78 20.89 8.63
CA GLN A 261 18.86 21.49 7.83
C GLN A 261 20.13 20.61 7.80
N GLN A 262 19.99 19.32 8.09
CA GLN A 262 21.10 18.38 8.11
C GLN A 262 21.64 18.12 6.69
N LYS A 263 22.96 18.02 6.56
CA LYS A 263 23.63 17.91 5.25
C LYS A 263 23.20 16.67 4.45
N TRP A 264 22.91 15.57 5.12
CA TRP A 264 22.57 14.31 4.44
C TRP A 264 21.23 14.38 3.70
N LEU A 265 20.31 15.27 4.12
CA LEU A 265 19.03 15.51 3.44
C LEU A 265 19.19 16.16 2.06
N HIS A 266 20.37 16.71 1.78
CA HIS A 266 20.73 17.29 0.48
C HIS A 266 21.50 16.31 -0.43
N ASN A 267 21.75 15.08 0.04
CA ASN A 267 22.35 14.03 -0.78
C ASN A 267 21.33 13.48 -1.79
N ASP A 268 21.81 12.67 -2.74
CA ASP A 268 20.95 11.98 -3.71
C ASP A 268 20.20 10.80 -3.08
N LEU A 269 19.15 11.13 -2.32
CA LEU A 269 18.29 10.18 -1.65
C LEU A 269 17.30 9.50 -2.61
N GLU A 270 16.94 10.14 -3.73
CA GLU A 270 16.04 9.57 -4.73
C GLU A 270 16.66 8.35 -5.41
N SER A 271 17.93 8.44 -5.83
CA SER A 271 18.63 7.30 -6.42
C SER A 271 18.71 6.13 -5.44
N ARG A 272 19.02 6.39 -4.17
CA ARG A 272 19.06 5.34 -3.13
C ARG A 272 17.71 4.66 -2.93
N ALA A 273 16.62 5.44 -2.90
CA ALA A 273 15.28 4.90 -2.78
C ALA A 273 14.92 4.02 -3.98
N THR A 274 15.29 4.47 -5.18
CA THR A 274 15.08 3.77 -6.46
C THR A 274 15.87 2.46 -6.49
N ASP A 275 17.15 2.49 -6.11
CA ASP A 275 18.03 1.31 -6.06
C ASP A 275 17.50 0.25 -5.07
N TYR A 276 17.06 0.68 -3.89
CA TYR A 276 16.41 -0.19 -2.93
C TYR A 276 15.14 -0.83 -3.51
N ALA A 277 14.31 -0.05 -4.18
CA ALA A 277 13.08 -0.54 -4.80
C ALA A 277 13.36 -1.55 -5.91
N ILE A 278 14.32 -1.29 -6.79
CA ILE A 278 14.73 -2.22 -7.85
C ILE A 278 15.21 -3.55 -7.26
N THR A 279 15.97 -3.48 -6.17
CA THR A 279 16.59 -4.67 -5.56
C THR A 279 15.60 -5.51 -4.76
N HIS A 280 14.68 -4.88 -4.00
CA HIS A 280 13.86 -5.58 -3.01
C HIS A 280 12.36 -5.56 -3.30
N LEU A 281 11.83 -4.47 -3.83
CA LEU A 281 10.38 -4.25 -3.95
C LEU A 281 9.82 -4.65 -5.32
N VAL A 282 10.56 -4.34 -6.39
CA VAL A 282 10.22 -4.68 -7.78
C VAL A 282 10.10 -6.19 -7.99
N PRO A 283 11.04 -7.04 -7.54
CA PRO A 283 10.94 -8.49 -7.73
C PRO A 283 9.73 -9.10 -7.01
N LYS A 284 9.41 -8.60 -5.81
CA LYS A 284 8.25 -9.05 -5.03
C LYS A 284 6.94 -8.72 -5.75
N HIS A 285 6.74 -7.46 -6.14
CA HIS A 285 5.55 -7.04 -6.89
C HIS A 285 5.44 -7.79 -8.21
N PHE A 286 6.54 -7.96 -8.96
CA PHE A 286 6.51 -8.67 -10.23
C PHE A 286 6.10 -10.14 -10.06
N LYS A 287 6.63 -10.82 -9.04
CA LYS A 287 6.27 -12.21 -8.74
C LYS A 287 4.79 -12.35 -8.39
N GLU A 288 4.27 -11.49 -7.50
CA GLU A 288 2.85 -11.49 -7.12
C GLU A 288 1.92 -11.32 -8.34
N VAL A 289 2.25 -10.38 -9.23
CA VAL A 289 1.48 -10.14 -10.46
C VAL A 289 1.58 -11.33 -11.41
N LYS A 290 2.78 -11.88 -11.57
CA LYS A 290 3.03 -13.03 -12.45
C LYS A 290 2.23 -14.25 -12.00
N ASP A 291 2.34 -14.64 -10.73
CA ASP A 291 1.66 -15.82 -10.19
C ASP A 291 0.14 -15.69 -10.36
N ARG A 292 -0.43 -14.52 -10.01
CA ARG A 292 -1.87 -14.25 -10.17
C ARG A 292 -2.31 -14.26 -11.64
N LYS A 293 -1.52 -13.70 -12.55
CA LYS A 293 -1.86 -13.64 -13.99
C LYS A 293 -1.73 -14.99 -14.66
N GLU A 294 -0.71 -15.76 -14.35
CA GLU A 294 -0.53 -17.11 -14.89
C GLU A 294 -1.70 -18.02 -14.49
N GLU A 295 -2.17 -17.94 -13.24
CA GLU A 295 -3.34 -18.68 -12.79
C GLU A 295 -4.61 -18.27 -13.56
N LEU A 296 -4.88 -16.97 -13.66
CA LEU A 296 -6.05 -16.44 -14.36
C LEU A 296 -6.05 -16.82 -15.85
N ILE A 297 -4.89 -16.68 -16.51
CA ILE A 297 -4.73 -17.03 -17.93
C ILE A 297 -4.93 -18.52 -18.13
N THR A 298 -4.39 -19.37 -17.26
CA THR A 298 -4.55 -20.83 -17.33
C THR A 298 -6.03 -21.23 -17.26
N LYS A 299 -6.78 -20.67 -16.30
CA LYS A 299 -8.24 -20.87 -16.19
C LYS A 299 -8.98 -20.37 -17.44
N THR A 300 -8.58 -19.21 -17.96
CA THR A 300 -9.18 -18.62 -19.16
C THR A 300 -8.93 -19.48 -20.40
N ILE A 301 -7.71 -19.99 -20.59
CA ILE A 301 -7.36 -20.89 -21.70
C ILE A 301 -8.23 -22.15 -21.66
N ALA A 302 -8.38 -22.77 -20.48
CA ALA A 302 -9.20 -23.96 -20.31
C ALA A 302 -10.66 -23.69 -20.71
N ALA A 303 -11.26 -22.61 -20.20
CA ALA A 303 -12.65 -22.24 -20.51
C ALA A 303 -12.87 -21.88 -21.98
N VAL A 304 -11.93 -21.15 -22.59
CA VAL A 304 -12.00 -20.78 -24.02
C VAL A 304 -11.89 -22.03 -24.91
N LYS A 305 -10.92 -22.91 -24.63
CA LYS A 305 -10.75 -24.17 -25.37
C LYS A 305 -11.98 -25.05 -25.24
N GLU A 306 -12.50 -25.23 -24.03
CA GLU A 306 -13.69 -26.04 -23.79
C GLU A 306 -14.89 -25.52 -24.61
N ARG A 307 -15.18 -24.22 -24.52
CA ARG A 307 -16.33 -23.62 -25.20
C ARG A 307 -16.18 -23.65 -26.73
N LEU A 308 -15.07 -23.13 -27.26
CA LEU A 308 -14.91 -22.99 -28.71
C LEU A 308 -14.73 -24.33 -29.39
N THR A 309 -14.04 -25.30 -28.77
CA THR A 309 -13.91 -26.65 -29.35
C THR A 309 -15.27 -27.35 -29.45
N LYS A 310 -16.15 -27.19 -28.44
CA LYS A 310 -17.53 -27.70 -28.50
C LYS A 310 -18.34 -27.05 -29.62
N GLU A 311 -18.26 -25.73 -29.79
CA GLU A 311 -18.95 -25.03 -30.89
C GLU A 311 -18.39 -25.42 -32.27
N ILE A 312 -17.06 -25.54 -32.42
CA ILE A 312 -16.40 -25.97 -33.67
C ILE A 312 -16.88 -27.38 -34.05
N ALA A 313 -16.79 -28.33 -33.11
CA ALA A 313 -17.23 -29.71 -33.34
C ALA A 313 -18.71 -29.80 -33.74
N TYR A 314 -19.57 -28.97 -33.15
CA TYR A 314 -20.99 -28.87 -33.53
C TYR A 314 -21.16 -28.41 -34.98
N TRP A 315 -20.49 -27.31 -35.38
CA TRP A 315 -20.61 -26.77 -36.73
C TRP A 315 -19.95 -27.65 -37.80
N ASP A 316 -18.86 -28.34 -37.48
CA ASP A 316 -18.23 -29.33 -38.35
C ASP A 316 -19.14 -30.53 -38.60
N HIS A 317 -19.70 -31.11 -37.54
CA HIS A 317 -20.67 -32.20 -37.66
C HIS A 317 -21.88 -31.76 -38.50
N ARG A 318 -22.40 -30.55 -38.22
CA ARG A 318 -23.53 -29.99 -38.94
C ARG A 318 -23.24 -29.74 -40.42
N ALA A 319 -22.01 -29.34 -40.75
CA ALA A 319 -21.60 -29.15 -42.13
C ALA A 319 -21.61 -30.47 -42.91
N GLU A 320 -21.11 -31.56 -42.33
CA GLU A 320 -21.12 -32.88 -42.97
C GLU A 320 -22.54 -33.47 -43.07
N GLU A 321 -23.40 -33.28 -42.05
CA GLU A 321 -24.82 -33.66 -42.14
C GLU A 321 -25.54 -32.96 -43.29
N LEU A 322 -25.36 -31.64 -43.42
CA LEU A 322 -25.98 -30.85 -44.48
C LEU A 322 -25.46 -31.25 -45.86
N LYS A 323 -24.16 -31.54 -45.97
CA LYS A 323 -23.54 -32.02 -47.21
C LYS A 323 -24.10 -33.37 -47.63
N ALA A 324 -24.29 -34.30 -46.70
CA ALA A 324 -24.93 -35.58 -46.98
C ALA A 324 -26.39 -35.42 -47.43
N GLN A 325 -27.15 -34.50 -46.81
CA GLN A 325 -28.53 -34.20 -47.21
C GLN A 325 -28.63 -33.56 -48.60
N GLU A 326 -27.72 -32.63 -48.92
CA GLU A 326 -27.59 -32.00 -50.23
C GLU A 326 -27.28 -33.03 -51.32
N LEU A 327 -26.32 -33.94 -51.06
CA LEU A 327 -25.99 -35.06 -51.95
C LEU A 327 -27.17 -36.03 -52.15
N ALA A 328 -28.02 -36.19 -51.13
CA ALA A 328 -29.25 -36.97 -51.19
C ALA A 328 -30.45 -36.21 -51.80
N GLY A 329 -30.26 -35.01 -52.33
CA GLY A 329 -31.28 -34.21 -53.00
C GLY A 329 -32.27 -33.48 -52.07
N LYS A 330 -32.03 -33.47 -50.76
CA LYS A 330 -32.85 -32.73 -49.78
C LYS A 330 -32.22 -31.36 -49.51
N ILE A 331 -32.57 -30.37 -50.32
CA ILE A 331 -32.06 -29.00 -50.16
C ILE A 331 -32.82 -28.30 -49.03
N ASN A 332 -32.12 -27.99 -47.94
CA ASN A 332 -32.66 -27.26 -46.80
C ASN A 332 -32.56 -25.74 -47.04
N ALA A 333 -33.63 -24.97 -46.81
CA ALA A 333 -33.70 -23.56 -47.23
C ALA A 333 -32.98 -22.54 -46.31
N ARG A 334 -32.57 -22.93 -45.09
CA ARG A 334 -32.10 -21.97 -44.07
C ARG A 334 -30.57 -21.81 -43.99
N ILE A 335 -29.80 -22.90 -44.04
CA ILE A 335 -28.32 -22.92 -44.01
C ILE A 335 -27.85 -24.12 -44.85
N ASN A 336 -26.84 -23.91 -45.71
CA ASN A 336 -26.21 -24.95 -46.52
C ASN A 336 -24.88 -25.43 -45.88
N SER A 337 -24.34 -26.54 -46.37
CA SER A 337 -23.10 -27.15 -45.90
C SER A 337 -21.90 -26.17 -45.91
N ALA A 338 -21.78 -25.39 -46.98
CA ALA A 338 -20.71 -24.41 -47.15
C ALA A 338 -20.73 -23.31 -46.06
N LYS A 339 -21.91 -22.73 -45.74
CA LYS A 339 -22.04 -21.72 -44.68
C LYS A 339 -21.76 -22.28 -43.30
N ALA A 340 -22.16 -23.53 -43.03
CA ALA A 340 -21.84 -24.20 -41.78
C ALA A 340 -20.32 -24.43 -41.63
N ARG A 341 -19.64 -24.80 -42.73
CA ARG A 341 -18.18 -24.96 -42.76
C ARG A 341 -17.43 -23.65 -42.52
N VAL A 342 -17.83 -22.58 -43.21
CA VAL A 342 -17.26 -21.23 -42.99
C VAL A 342 -17.36 -20.82 -41.52
N ARG A 343 -18.47 -21.14 -40.86
CA ARG A 343 -18.66 -20.82 -39.44
C ARG A 343 -17.74 -21.61 -38.52
N ALA A 344 -17.45 -22.88 -38.85
CA ALA A 344 -16.46 -23.67 -38.12
C ALA A 344 -15.04 -23.07 -38.29
N ASP A 345 -14.67 -22.72 -39.52
CA ASP A 345 -13.38 -22.09 -39.84
C ASP A 345 -13.21 -20.73 -39.12
N GLU A 346 -14.26 -19.90 -39.07
CA GLU A 346 -14.27 -18.63 -38.33
C GLU A 346 -14.06 -18.84 -36.82
N LEU A 347 -14.71 -19.85 -36.24
CA LEU A 347 -14.53 -20.19 -34.82
C LEU A 347 -13.13 -20.72 -34.53
N GLN A 348 -12.55 -21.49 -35.45
CA GLN A 348 -11.17 -21.97 -35.35
C GLN A 348 -10.17 -20.83 -35.41
N ALA A 349 -10.33 -19.89 -36.35
CA ALA A 349 -9.51 -18.68 -36.42
C ALA A 349 -9.66 -17.84 -35.14
N ARG A 350 -10.88 -17.72 -34.60
CA ARG A 350 -11.13 -17.01 -33.34
C ARG A 350 -10.45 -17.68 -32.15
N LEU A 351 -10.47 -19.01 -32.07
CA LEU A 351 -9.78 -19.76 -31.02
C LEU A 351 -8.27 -19.51 -31.11
N GLN A 352 -7.69 -19.62 -32.30
CA GLN A 352 -6.26 -19.38 -32.51
C GLN A 352 -5.87 -17.96 -32.11
N ASN A 353 -6.57 -16.95 -32.63
CA ASN A 353 -6.30 -15.54 -32.29
C ASN A 353 -6.40 -15.31 -30.78
N ARG A 354 -7.40 -15.89 -30.10
CA ARG A 354 -7.57 -15.72 -28.66
C ARG A 354 -6.45 -16.39 -27.85
N LEU A 355 -5.96 -17.55 -28.29
CA LEU A 355 -4.82 -18.22 -27.65
C LEU A 355 -3.53 -17.40 -27.84
N GLU A 356 -3.30 -16.84 -29.02
CA GLU A 356 -2.16 -15.96 -29.28
C GLU A 356 -2.21 -14.67 -28.44
N GLU A 357 -3.40 -14.08 -28.27
CA GLU A 357 -3.59 -12.95 -27.36
C GLU A 357 -3.25 -13.32 -25.91
N LEU A 358 -3.74 -14.47 -25.42
CA LEU A 358 -3.49 -14.92 -24.04
C LEU A 358 -2.00 -15.23 -23.80
N GLU A 359 -1.29 -15.71 -24.81
CA GLU A 359 0.15 -15.94 -24.70
C GLU A 359 0.94 -14.62 -24.62
N LYS A 360 0.50 -13.58 -25.34
CA LYS A 360 1.03 -12.20 -25.17
C LYS A 360 0.70 -11.63 -23.80
N GLU A 361 -0.49 -11.92 -23.24
CA GLU A 361 -0.86 -11.50 -21.87
C GLU A 361 0.03 -12.15 -20.80
N LYS A 362 0.57 -13.36 -21.06
CA LYS A 362 1.47 -14.07 -20.16
C LYS A 362 2.89 -13.51 -20.16
N GLN A 363 3.29 -12.82 -21.23
CA GLN A 363 4.58 -12.15 -21.33
C GLN A 363 4.56 -10.85 -20.55
N LEU A 364 5.02 -10.91 -19.30
CA LEU A 364 5.07 -9.79 -18.38
C LEU A 364 6.47 -9.20 -18.27
N SER A 365 6.53 -7.89 -18.08
CA SER A 365 7.76 -7.15 -17.86
C SER A 365 7.59 -6.10 -16.77
N PRO A 366 8.50 -6.00 -15.78
CA PRO A 366 8.51 -4.88 -14.85
C PRO A 366 8.99 -3.62 -15.59
N LEU A 367 8.41 -2.48 -15.24
CA LEU A 367 8.88 -1.17 -15.68
C LEU A 367 9.75 -0.55 -14.57
N PRO A 368 10.70 0.34 -14.90
CA PRO A 368 11.49 1.04 -13.89
C PRO A 368 10.58 1.74 -12.86
N PRO A 369 10.89 1.64 -11.55
CA PRO A 369 10.15 2.38 -10.53
C PRO A 369 10.36 3.90 -10.71
N VAL A 370 9.35 4.67 -10.36
CA VAL A 370 9.35 6.13 -10.48
C VAL A 370 9.07 6.71 -9.10
N VAL A 371 9.97 7.55 -8.60
CA VAL A 371 9.68 8.35 -7.40
C VAL A 371 8.54 9.30 -7.75
N MET A 372 7.52 9.38 -6.91
CA MET A 372 6.35 10.23 -7.12
C MET A 372 6.29 11.37 -6.12
N GLY A 373 6.82 11.14 -4.93
CA GLY A 373 6.80 12.09 -3.85
C GLY A 373 7.72 11.72 -2.71
N GLY A 374 7.83 12.63 -1.75
CA GLY A 374 8.78 12.55 -0.66
C GLY A 374 8.26 13.27 0.56
N ALA A 375 8.66 12.81 1.74
CA ALA A 375 8.40 13.50 2.99
C ALA A 375 9.54 13.30 3.98
N LEU A 376 9.71 14.22 4.91
CA LEU A 376 10.56 14.01 6.09
C LEU A 376 9.69 13.55 7.24
N VAL A 377 10.11 12.48 7.91
CA VAL A 377 9.45 11.91 9.06
C VAL A 377 10.31 12.18 10.28
N VAL A 378 9.78 12.98 11.18
CA VAL A 378 10.40 13.30 12.46
C VAL A 378 9.79 12.40 13.53
N PRO A 379 10.59 11.68 14.32
CA PRO A 379 10.10 10.89 15.44
C PRO A 379 9.59 11.75 16.62
N GLY A 380 8.64 11.22 17.37
CA GLY A 380 8.13 11.81 18.61
C GLY A 380 9.20 11.96 19.69
N GLY A 381 10.17 11.03 19.75
CA GLY A 381 11.28 11.08 20.71
C GLY A 381 12.17 12.32 20.55
N LEU A 382 12.51 12.70 19.30
CA LEU A 382 13.27 13.93 19.02
C LEU A 382 12.52 15.18 19.52
N LEU A 383 11.23 15.27 19.21
CA LEU A 383 10.39 16.39 19.64
C LEU A 383 10.27 16.46 21.18
N ALA A 384 10.16 15.32 21.85
CA ALA A 384 10.11 15.25 23.30
C ALA A 384 11.41 15.75 23.96
N ARG A 385 12.58 15.42 23.39
CA ARG A 385 13.88 15.96 23.83
C ARG A 385 13.96 17.47 23.65
N LEU A 386 13.61 17.98 22.46
CA LEU A 386 13.67 19.42 22.17
C LEU A 386 12.72 20.25 23.03
N ARG A 387 11.61 19.67 23.50
CA ARG A 387 10.67 20.30 24.45
C ARG A 387 11.14 20.27 25.91
N GLY A 388 12.32 19.71 26.20
CA GLY A 388 12.81 19.54 27.58
C GLY A 388 11.96 18.59 28.43
N LYS A 389 11.12 17.75 27.80
CA LYS A 389 10.33 16.71 28.49
C LYS A 389 11.16 15.46 28.80
N ARG A 390 12.31 15.28 28.14
CA ARG A 390 13.37 14.34 28.50
C ARG A 390 14.54 15.13 29.10
N ASN A 391 14.81 14.97 30.39
CA ASN A 391 16.04 15.48 31.02
C ASN A 391 17.25 14.63 30.57
N ASP A 392 18.41 15.29 30.47
CA ASP A 392 19.67 14.88 29.85
C ASP A 392 20.31 13.55 30.33
N VAL A 393 19.71 12.41 30.02
CA VAL A 393 20.48 11.18 29.76
C VAL A 393 19.89 10.43 28.54
N PRO A 394 20.01 10.98 27.32
CA PRO A 394 19.35 10.47 26.11
C PRO A 394 19.70 9.00 25.82
N ASP A 395 20.96 8.63 26.05
CA ASP A 395 21.48 7.29 25.80
C ASP A 395 20.84 6.24 26.71
N LEU A 396 20.57 6.54 27.99
CA LEU A 396 20.02 5.56 28.93
C LEU A 396 18.54 5.26 28.65
N PHE A 397 17.72 6.28 28.34
CA PHE A 397 16.31 6.08 28.03
C PHE A 397 16.08 5.44 26.67
N ALA A 398 16.86 5.82 25.65
CA ALA A 398 16.79 5.19 24.34
C ALA A 398 17.25 3.72 24.40
N ARG A 399 18.34 3.44 25.14
CA ARG A 399 18.79 2.07 25.42
C ARG A 399 17.73 1.28 26.21
N GLU A 400 17.12 1.88 27.23
CA GLU A 400 16.09 1.22 28.03
C GLU A 400 14.81 0.97 27.23
N THR A 401 14.41 1.90 26.35
CA THR A 401 13.25 1.70 25.46
C THR A 401 13.52 0.58 24.45
N LYS A 402 14.69 0.60 23.79
CA LYS A 402 15.13 -0.49 22.90
C LYS A 402 15.21 -1.82 23.64
N ARG A 403 15.69 -1.84 24.88
CA ARG A 403 15.72 -3.03 25.74
C ARG A 403 14.32 -3.54 26.02
N VAL A 404 13.39 -2.67 26.39
CA VAL A 404 11.99 -3.01 26.67
C VAL A 404 11.31 -3.58 25.42
N GLU A 405 11.49 -2.96 24.25
CA GLU A 405 10.96 -3.48 22.98
C GLU A 405 11.55 -4.85 22.64
N GLN A 406 12.87 -5.02 22.73
CA GLN A 406 13.55 -6.27 22.43
C GLN A 406 13.13 -7.40 23.38
N MET A 407 13.08 -7.13 24.69
CA MET A 407 12.63 -8.11 25.69
C MET A 407 11.16 -8.47 25.51
N ALA A 408 10.32 -7.48 25.20
CA ALA A 408 8.91 -7.73 24.94
C ALA A 408 8.71 -8.64 23.72
N MET A 409 9.42 -8.33 22.63
CA MET A 409 9.38 -9.13 21.40
C MET A 409 9.87 -10.57 21.66
N GLN A 410 11.01 -10.72 22.35
CA GLN A 410 11.56 -12.02 22.68
C GLN A 410 10.61 -12.85 23.55
N ALA A 411 10.02 -12.25 24.60
CA ALA A 411 9.07 -12.93 25.46
C ALA A 411 7.84 -13.45 24.70
N VAL A 412 7.32 -12.67 23.73
CA VAL A 412 6.19 -13.12 22.90
C VAL A 412 6.62 -14.20 21.92
N MET A 413 7.78 -14.08 21.27
CA MET A 413 8.32 -15.09 20.36
C MET A 413 8.55 -16.44 21.08
N GLU A 414 9.05 -16.42 22.31
CA GLU A 414 9.24 -17.62 23.13
C GLU A 414 7.91 -18.20 23.62
N LEU A 415 6.96 -17.34 24.00
CA LEU A 415 5.61 -17.78 24.34
C LEU A 415 4.95 -18.52 23.18
N GLU A 416 4.96 -17.95 21.97
CA GLU A 416 4.37 -18.60 20.79
C GLU A 416 5.05 -19.93 20.46
N LYS A 417 6.39 -20.02 20.57
CA LYS A 417 7.11 -21.29 20.41
C LYS A 417 6.73 -22.32 21.48
N SER A 418 6.51 -21.90 22.73
CA SER A 418 6.08 -22.78 23.82
C SER A 418 4.65 -23.32 23.63
N LEU A 419 3.85 -22.65 22.79
CA LEU A 419 2.50 -23.06 22.38
C LEU A 419 2.50 -23.90 21.10
N ASP A 420 3.68 -24.38 20.66
CA ASP A 420 3.90 -25.13 19.42
C ASP A 420 3.51 -24.36 18.15
N TYR A 421 3.55 -23.03 18.18
CA TYR A 421 3.38 -22.18 17.01
C TYR A 421 4.72 -21.79 16.39
N ILE A 422 4.69 -21.36 15.12
CA ILE A 422 5.88 -20.94 14.38
C ILE A 422 5.82 -19.42 14.19
N PRO A 423 6.41 -18.62 15.11
CA PRO A 423 6.41 -17.18 15.02
C PRO A 423 7.53 -16.65 14.12
N ARG A 424 7.22 -15.61 13.36
CA ARG A 424 8.10 -14.86 12.47
C ARG A 424 7.99 -13.37 12.78
N ASP A 425 9.12 -12.72 13.02
CA ASP A 425 9.22 -11.27 13.19
C ASP A 425 8.97 -10.57 11.84
N VAL A 426 7.97 -9.69 11.82
CA VAL A 426 7.61 -8.81 10.71
C VAL A 426 7.48 -7.35 11.16
N SER A 427 8.00 -7.00 12.34
CA SER A 427 7.94 -5.64 12.92
C SER A 427 8.54 -4.57 12.00
N ARG A 428 9.48 -4.98 11.13
CA ARG A 428 10.13 -4.10 10.14
C ARG A 428 9.36 -3.99 8.82
N ASP A 429 8.34 -4.80 8.61
CA ASP A 429 7.56 -4.83 7.36
C ASP A 429 6.37 -3.85 7.40
N ASN A 430 6.11 -3.20 8.55
CA ASN A 430 5.01 -2.25 8.77
C ASN A 430 3.63 -2.83 8.38
N CYS A 431 3.39 -4.09 8.74
CA CYS A 431 2.13 -4.80 8.49
C CYS A 431 0.97 -4.34 9.40
N GLY A 432 1.24 -3.51 10.41
CA GLY A 432 0.30 -3.15 11.48
C GLY A 432 0.21 -4.19 12.60
N TYR A 433 1.18 -5.12 12.64
CA TYR A 433 1.46 -6.08 13.70
C TYR A 433 2.95 -6.45 13.64
N ASP A 434 3.52 -6.95 14.73
CA ASP A 434 4.95 -7.24 14.86
C ASP A 434 5.32 -8.69 14.55
N ILE A 435 4.44 -9.65 14.85
CA ILE A 435 4.72 -11.09 14.72
C ILE A 435 3.62 -11.78 13.92
N GLU A 436 4.02 -12.57 12.92
CA GLU A 436 3.17 -13.59 12.30
C GLU A 436 3.43 -14.94 12.93
N SER A 437 2.43 -15.51 13.57
CA SER A 437 2.54 -16.82 14.20
C SER A 437 1.66 -17.84 13.48
N THR A 438 2.29 -18.84 12.85
CA THR A 438 1.58 -19.90 12.12
C THR A 438 1.18 -21.01 13.07
N ILE A 439 -0.10 -21.43 13.00
CA ILE A 439 -0.61 -22.61 13.69
C ILE A 439 -0.38 -23.84 12.78
N PRO A 440 0.54 -24.77 13.11
CA PRO A 440 0.89 -25.87 12.20
C PRO A 440 -0.27 -26.80 11.86
N ALA A 441 -1.21 -26.98 12.80
CA ALA A 441 -2.34 -27.89 12.66
C ALA A 441 -3.31 -27.51 11.52
N CYS A 442 -3.45 -26.21 11.21
CA CYS A 442 -4.42 -25.71 10.22
C CYS A 442 -3.81 -24.74 9.20
N GLY A 443 -2.54 -24.36 9.34
CA GLY A 443 -1.89 -23.36 8.48
C GLY A 443 -2.43 -21.94 8.68
N LYS A 444 -3.27 -21.71 9.69
CA LYS A 444 -3.85 -20.40 10.00
C LYS A 444 -2.78 -19.48 10.59
N LEU A 445 -2.78 -18.22 10.17
CA LEU A 445 -1.90 -17.18 10.72
C LEU A 445 -2.58 -16.43 11.85
N ARG A 446 -1.80 -16.10 12.89
CA ARG A 446 -2.13 -15.16 13.96
C ARG A 446 -1.26 -13.92 13.78
N PHE A 447 -1.85 -12.75 13.97
CA PHE A 447 -1.19 -11.45 13.82
C PHE A 447 -1.04 -10.83 15.20
N ILE A 448 0.18 -10.70 15.71
CA ILE A 448 0.43 -10.28 17.08
C ILE A 448 1.15 -8.94 17.09
N GLU A 449 0.51 -7.92 17.67
CA GLU A 449 1.09 -6.61 17.91
C GLU A 449 1.66 -6.56 19.33
N VAL A 450 2.95 -6.24 19.49
CA VAL A 450 3.68 -6.33 20.75
C VAL A 450 3.93 -4.94 21.32
N LYS A 451 3.27 -4.64 22.45
CA LYS A 451 3.49 -3.39 23.17
C LYS A 451 4.23 -3.62 24.49
N GLY A 452 5.55 -3.49 24.42
CA GLY A 452 6.45 -3.53 25.58
C GLY A 452 6.36 -2.26 26.43
N ARG A 453 6.19 -2.40 27.74
CA ARG A 453 6.21 -1.29 28.71
C ARG A 453 6.94 -1.71 29.99
N LEU A 454 7.55 -0.77 30.69
CA LEU A 454 8.10 -1.03 32.03
C LEU A 454 6.98 -1.42 32.99
N GLN A 455 7.28 -2.31 33.94
CA GLN A 455 6.36 -2.62 35.04
C GLN A 455 5.93 -1.33 35.75
N GLY A 456 4.62 -1.14 35.89
CA GLY A 456 4.01 0.06 36.47
C GLY A 456 3.44 1.07 35.46
N ALA A 457 3.68 0.87 34.15
CA ALA A 457 3.06 1.71 33.12
C ALA A 457 1.52 1.65 33.17
N LYS A 458 0.87 2.80 32.91
CA LYS A 458 -0.60 2.94 32.97
C LYS A 458 -1.25 2.87 31.59
N THR A 459 -0.55 3.34 30.58
CA THR A 459 -1.08 3.50 29.23
C THR A 459 -0.21 2.87 28.18
N VAL A 460 -0.83 2.48 27.08
CA VAL A 460 -0.17 2.03 25.87
C VAL A 460 -0.69 2.85 24.70
N THR A 461 0.23 3.23 23.81
CA THR A 461 -0.10 3.96 22.58
C THR A 461 -0.21 2.95 21.45
N VAL A 462 -1.32 2.98 20.72
CA VAL A 462 -1.59 2.10 19.58
C VAL A 462 -1.79 2.98 18.35
N THR A 463 -1.13 2.65 17.25
CA THR A 463 -1.22 3.44 16.00
C THR A 463 -2.54 3.22 15.29
N LYS A 464 -2.90 4.13 14.38
CA LYS A 464 -4.12 4.00 13.57
C LYS A 464 -4.06 2.74 12.71
N ASN A 465 -2.92 2.47 12.08
CA ASN A 465 -2.73 1.28 11.26
C ASN A 465 -2.92 -0.02 12.07
N GLU A 466 -2.37 -0.12 13.28
CA GLU A 466 -2.59 -1.27 14.18
C GLU A 466 -4.07 -1.47 14.52
N ILE A 467 -4.80 -0.38 14.84
CA ILE A 467 -6.22 -0.45 15.15
C ILE A 467 -7.03 -0.89 13.91
N LEU A 468 -6.73 -0.34 12.74
CA LEU A 468 -7.40 -0.71 11.49
C LEU A 468 -7.11 -2.16 11.11
N THR A 469 -5.87 -2.63 11.27
CA THR A 469 -5.50 -4.01 11.01
C THR A 469 -6.21 -4.97 11.95
N ALA A 470 -6.29 -4.63 13.23
CA ALA A 470 -7.05 -5.39 14.21
C ALA A 470 -8.55 -5.48 13.90
N LEU A 471 -9.16 -4.38 13.44
CA LEU A 471 -10.58 -4.35 13.06
C LEU A 471 -10.86 -5.10 11.74
N ASN A 472 -9.88 -5.17 10.84
CA ASN A 472 -9.99 -5.94 9.58
C ASN A 472 -9.78 -7.46 9.78
N LYS A 473 -9.12 -7.85 10.87
CA LYS A 473 -8.77 -9.24 11.21
C LYS A 473 -9.07 -9.59 12.68
N PRO A 474 -10.31 -9.38 13.18
CA PRO A 474 -10.65 -9.45 14.60
C PRO A 474 -10.40 -10.84 15.23
N ASP A 475 -10.51 -11.91 14.45
CA ASP A 475 -10.34 -13.29 14.93
C ASP A 475 -8.88 -13.77 14.95
N ASP A 476 -8.02 -13.09 14.19
CA ASP A 476 -6.63 -13.48 13.98
C ASP A 476 -5.66 -12.53 14.69
N PHE A 477 -6.10 -11.31 14.97
CA PHE A 477 -5.32 -10.26 15.60
C PHE A 477 -5.30 -10.37 17.13
N ILE A 478 -4.11 -10.20 17.71
CA ILE A 478 -3.85 -10.26 19.15
C ILE A 478 -3.00 -9.05 19.53
N LEU A 479 -3.46 -8.26 20.50
CA LEU A 479 -2.60 -7.27 21.16
C LEU A 479 -1.90 -7.92 22.35
N ALA A 480 -0.58 -8.05 22.27
CA ALA A 480 0.27 -8.55 23.34
C ALA A 480 0.85 -7.37 24.14
N ILE A 481 0.34 -7.17 25.35
CA ILE A 481 0.93 -6.21 26.30
C ILE A 481 2.00 -6.94 27.11
N VAL A 482 3.23 -6.43 27.10
CA VAL A 482 4.34 -7.04 27.83
C VAL A 482 4.89 -6.07 28.86
N LEU A 483 4.81 -6.45 30.14
CA LEU A 483 5.37 -5.68 31.25
C LEU A 483 6.78 -6.19 31.57
N VAL A 484 7.78 -5.40 31.21
CA VAL A 484 9.21 -5.69 31.34
C VAL A 484 9.73 -5.16 32.68
N PRO A 485 10.46 -5.96 33.47
CA PRO A 485 11.06 -5.51 34.72
C PRO A 485 12.13 -4.43 34.45
N PRO A 486 12.32 -3.44 35.34
CA PRO A 486 13.35 -2.41 35.17
C PRO A 486 14.77 -3.01 35.21
N SER A 487 15.73 -2.33 34.57
CA SER A 487 17.16 -2.68 34.66
C SER A 487 17.78 -2.21 35.98
N ASP A 488 18.85 -2.87 36.42
CA ASP A 488 19.57 -2.52 37.67
C ASP A 488 20.22 -1.12 37.62
N GLU A 489 20.45 -0.57 36.42
CA GLU A 489 21.05 0.75 36.18
C GLU A 489 20.06 1.79 35.61
N GLY A 490 18.81 1.39 35.35
CA GLY A 490 17.78 2.24 34.76
C GLY A 490 17.02 3.08 35.80
N PRO A 491 16.31 4.14 35.39
CA PRO A 491 15.41 4.86 36.28
C PRO A 491 14.37 3.89 36.85
N GLY A 492 14.32 3.79 38.18
CA GLY A 492 13.39 2.94 38.91
C GLY A 492 11.94 3.33 38.62
N ALA A 493 11.34 2.64 37.67
CA ALA A 493 10.00 2.85 37.12
C ALA A 493 9.78 4.17 36.36
N ASP A 494 8.86 4.11 35.39
CA ASP A 494 8.25 5.26 34.71
C ASP A 494 7.77 6.29 35.77
N PRO A 495 7.99 7.62 35.65
CA PRO A 495 7.70 8.63 36.69
C PRO A 495 6.24 8.72 37.17
N TRP A 496 5.36 7.88 36.67
CA TRP A 496 3.93 7.85 36.92
C TRP A 496 3.51 6.75 37.91
N GLN A 497 4.14 6.69 39.09
CA GLN A 497 3.77 5.71 40.13
C GLN A 497 2.29 5.78 40.53
N MET A 498 1.63 4.63 40.55
CA MET A 498 0.61 4.26 41.54
C MET A 498 0.62 2.74 41.73
N GLY A 499 0.26 2.31 42.94
CA GLY A 499 0.42 0.95 43.46
C GLY A 499 -0.08 -0.18 42.55
N ASP A 500 0.60 -1.31 42.73
CA ASP A 500 0.42 -2.61 42.11
C ASP A 500 -1.05 -2.86 41.68
N PRO A 501 -1.39 -2.76 40.38
CA PRO A 501 -2.65 -3.29 39.92
C PRO A 501 -2.55 -4.80 40.05
N GLY A 502 -3.36 -5.42 40.91
CA GLY A 502 -3.45 -6.87 41.07
C GLY A 502 -3.83 -7.60 39.77
N LEU A 503 -2.91 -7.66 38.82
CA LEU A 503 -3.04 -8.27 37.50
C LEU A 503 -2.74 -9.76 37.63
N LYS A 504 -3.75 -10.55 38.02
CA LYS A 504 -3.65 -11.99 38.28
C LYS A 504 -3.47 -12.89 37.04
N TYR A 505 -3.35 -12.33 35.83
CA TYR A 505 -3.52 -13.10 34.59
C TYR A 505 -2.51 -12.73 33.51
N GLY A 506 -1.29 -13.27 33.57
CA GLY A 506 -0.30 -13.16 32.49
C GLY A 506 0.71 -14.31 32.60
N THR A 507 1.28 -14.74 31.48
CA THR A 507 2.36 -15.74 31.50
C THR A 507 3.65 -15.00 31.84
N THR A 508 4.41 -15.53 32.81
CA THR A 508 5.72 -14.97 33.16
C THR A 508 6.80 -15.71 32.39
N LEU A 509 7.55 -15.00 31.56
CA LEU A 509 8.69 -15.49 30.78
C LEU A 509 9.86 -14.55 31.01
N ASP A 510 10.98 -15.07 31.54
CA ASP A 510 12.19 -14.29 31.85
C ASP A 510 11.92 -12.98 32.64
N GLY A 511 11.00 -13.04 33.61
CA GLY A 511 10.60 -11.90 34.44
C GLY A 511 9.64 -10.91 33.75
N CYS A 512 9.40 -11.05 32.44
CA CYS A 512 8.40 -10.30 31.71
C CYS A 512 7.00 -10.92 31.93
N ARG A 513 5.99 -10.08 32.17
CA ARG A 513 4.59 -10.53 32.22
C ARG A 513 3.90 -10.23 30.89
N VAL A 514 3.48 -11.27 30.18
CA VAL A 514 2.83 -11.18 28.87
C VAL A 514 1.32 -11.36 29.00
N TYR A 515 0.55 -10.47 28.38
CA TYR A 515 -0.91 -10.46 28.36
C TYR A 515 -1.43 -10.43 26.93
N TYR A 516 -2.17 -11.45 26.50
CA TYR A 516 -2.83 -11.47 25.19
C TYR A 516 -4.26 -10.95 25.29
N ILE A 517 -4.59 -10.04 24.40
CA ILE A 517 -5.91 -9.40 24.32
C ILE A 517 -6.45 -9.65 22.92
N HIS A 518 -7.50 -10.48 22.85
CA HIS A 518 -8.24 -10.74 21.62
C HIS A 518 -9.29 -9.68 21.39
N ARG A 519 -9.52 -9.31 20.11
CA ARG A 519 -10.47 -8.25 19.71
C ARG A 519 -10.31 -6.97 20.55
N PRO A 520 -9.09 -6.38 20.62
CA PRO A 520 -8.77 -5.29 21.54
C PRO A 520 -9.54 -3.99 21.26
N PHE A 521 -10.04 -3.80 20.03
CA PHE A 521 -10.71 -2.58 19.58
C PHE A 521 -12.08 -2.87 18.99
N THR A 522 -13.01 -1.93 19.15
CA THR A 522 -14.40 -2.04 18.67
C THR A 522 -14.83 -0.90 17.76
N LYS A 523 -13.98 0.12 17.60
CA LYS A 523 -14.25 1.32 16.81
C LYS A 523 -12.96 1.81 16.16
N GLU A 524 -13.09 2.32 14.94
CA GLU A 524 -11.99 3.01 14.26
C GLU A 524 -11.69 4.35 14.95
N PRO A 525 -10.43 4.82 14.92
CA PRO A 525 -10.09 6.17 15.36
C PRO A 525 -10.73 7.21 14.44
N ASP A 526 -11.01 8.40 14.97
CA ASP A 526 -11.47 9.53 14.15
C ASP A 526 -10.49 9.83 13.01
N PHE A 527 -10.98 10.40 11.90
CA PHE A 527 -10.21 10.59 10.68
C PHE A 527 -8.87 11.34 10.88
N ALA A 528 -8.83 12.29 11.82
CA ALA A 528 -7.65 13.10 12.14
C ALA A 528 -6.68 12.41 13.12
N VAL A 529 -7.09 11.35 13.82
CA VAL A 529 -6.31 10.69 14.86
C VAL A 529 -5.33 9.70 14.23
N THR A 530 -4.06 9.79 14.65
CA THR A 530 -2.96 8.95 14.15
C THR A 530 -2.54 7.86 15.12
N SER A 531 -2.77 8.07 16.42
CA SER A 531 -2.60 7.07 17.46
C SER A 531 -3.55 7.34 18.61
N VAL A 532 -3.87 6.32 19.39
CA VAL A 532 -4.76 6.41 20.56
C VAL A 532 -4.02 5.87 21.78
N ASN A 533 -4.06 6.62 22.87
CA ASN A 533 -3.58 6.17 24.17
C ASN A 533 -4.71 5.43 24.89
N TYR A 534 -4.46 4.16 25.20
CA TYR A 534 -5.38 3.32 25.97
C TYR A 534 -4.83 3.07 27.37
N GLU A 535 -5.72 3.02 28.37
CA GLU A 535 -5.38 2.52 29.69
C GLU A 535 -5.22 1.00 29.65
N ILE A 536 -4.06 0.51 30.10
CA ILE A 536 -3.74 -0.93 30.10
C ILE A 536 -4.78 -1.71 30.92
N ARG A 537 -5.25 -1.14 32.04
CA ARG A 537 -6.29 -1.76 32.88
C ARG A 537 -7.60 -1.99 32.13
N GLU A 538 -8.01 -1.05 31.28
CA GLU A 538 -9.24 -1.18 30.48
C GLU A 538 -9.08 -2.20 29.36
N LEU A 539 -7.93 -2.21 28.65
CA LEU A 539 -7.64 -3.21 27.62
C LEU A 539 -7.64 -4.63 28.20
N LEU A 540 -7.08 -4.83 29.40
CA LEU A 540 -7.05 -6.14 30.05
C LEU A 540 -8.44 -6.61 30.50
N LYS A 541 -9.37 -5.71 30.83
CA LYS A 541 -10.78 -6.07 31.09
C LYS A 541 -11.47 -6.57 29.82
N ILE A 542 -11.12 -6.04 28.64
CA ILE A 542 -11.67 -6.50 27.35
C ILE A 542 -11.21 -7.94 27.09
N GLY A 543 -9.92 -8.24 27.28
CA GLY A 543 -9.38 -9.59 27.13
C GLY A 543 -10.02 -10.64 28.05
N GLN A 544 -10.60 -10.24 29.19
CA GLN A 544 -11.30 -11.14 30.13
C GLN A 544 -12.70 -11.56 29.65
N ARG A 545 -13.34 -10.80 28.75
CA ARG A 545 -14.70 -11.09 28.26
C ARG A 545 -14.75 -12.06 27.07
N GLY A 546 -13.59 -12.36 26.48
CA GLY A 546 -13.46 -13.20 25.27
C GLY A 546 -13.07 -14.66 25.51
N LYS A 547 -13.16 -15.16 26.75
CA LYS A 547 -12.98 -16.60 27.07
C LYS A 547 -14.30 -17.35 27.06
#